data_AF-A0A2A2IAE7-F1
#
_entry.id   AF-A0A2A2IAE7-F1
#
_cell.length_a   1.000
_cell.length_b   1.000
_cell.length_c   1.000
_cell.angle_alpha   90.00
_cell.angle_beta   90.00
_cell.angle_gamma   90.00
#
_symmetry.space_group_name_H-M   'P 1'
#
loop_
_entity.id
_entity.type
_entity.pdbx_description
1 polymer ?
#
loop_
_entity_poly.entity_id
_entity_poly.type
_entity_poly.pdbx_seq_one_letter_code
_entity_poly.pdbx_strand_id
1 'polypeptide(L)'
;MTEDQELYVNELNKLINRFILHSKKFVEWSAFSYGAADLLRVPEPNNKFTYDHEYFNFTKSTKTLISIRSLLKMNHNEDVLILVRSIFENYLSSRYLNENEGDFKNLTLVNLKLFFREYVYDSKENVIRDRNGEKISERINPSKFKLGNDKKYYSVFYDLLSSVGHSNFGISNFFVDESLGFTINKNNYPVVTRFFVVFVFTKLFELIVTVEGEDFYNDREEKVCYHLVIDSLTYQDNLIIQLIDAISRDTAININKSKHFNKKIIEMFKAMRQSLREELGSVKKNFLDQ
;
A
#
# COMPACT_ATOMS: atom_id res chain seq x y z
N MET A 1 -2.59 22.90 -13.99
CA MET A 1 -2.78 22.55 -12.57
C MET A 1 -3.20 23.82 -11.86
N THR A 2 -4.12 23.76 -10.90
CA THR A 2 -4.51 24.96 -10.11
C THR A 2 -3.49 25.23 -9.01
N GLU A 3 -3.47 26.44 -8.44
CA GLU A 3 -2.59 26.78 -7.31
C GLU A 3 -2.81 25.82 -6.11
N ASP A 4 -4.08 25.51 -5.79
CA ASP A 4 -4.40 24.53 -4.75
C ASP A 4 -3.82 23.14 -5.04
N GLN A 5 -3.91 22.69 -6.29
CA GLN A 5 -3.36 21.39 -6.69
C GLN A 5 -1.83 21.36 -6.56
N GLU A 6 -1.15 22.47 -6.88
CA GLU A 6 0.30 22.61 -6.68
C GLU A 6 0.67 22.54 -5.21
N LEU A 7 -0.07 23.22 -4.34
CA LEU A 7 0.13 23.15 -2.90
C LEU A 7 -0.02 21.71 -2.39
N TYR A 8 -1.09 21.01 -2.81
CA TYR A 8 -1.30 19.62 -2.41
C TYR A 8 -0.19 18.69 -2.90
N VAL A 9 0.26 18.86 -4.15
CA VAL A 9 1.37 18.09 -4.71
C VAL A 9 2.65 18.32 -3.91
N ASN A 10 2.93 19.56 -3.52
CA ASN A 10 4.13 19.91 -2.76
C ASN A 10 4.13 19.27 -1.37
N GLU A 11 3.03 19.35 -0.63
CA GLU A 11 2.92 18.72 0.69
C GLU A 11 2.98 17.19 0.62
N LEU A 12 2.31 16.57 -0.36
CA LEU A 12 2.41 15.12 -0.56
C LEU A 12 3.84 14.68 -0.93
N ASN A 13 4.54 15.45 -1.77
CA ASN A 13 5.95 15.17 -2.09
C ASN A 13 6.85 15.30 -0.85
N LYS A 14 6.58 16.25 0.05
CA LYS A 14 7.31 16.38 1.33
C LYS A 14 7.10 15.14 2.21
N LEU A 15 5.85 14.68 2.36
CA LEU A 15 5.55 13.45 3.11
C LEU A 15 6.25 12.24 2.50
N ILE A 16 6.18 12.05 1.18
CA ILE A 16 6.86 10.95 0.48
C ILE A 16 8.37 10.97 0.75
N ASN A 17 9.01 12.14 0.67
CA ASN A 17 10.46 12.24 0.93
C ASN A 17 10.82 11.93 2.39
N ARG A 18 9.99 12.37 3.36
CA ARG A 18 10.17 12.05 4.79
C ARG A 18 10.02 10.54 5.02
N PHE A 19 8.98 9.92 4.45
CA PHE A 19 8.82 8.47 4.51
C PHE A 19 10.04 7.73 3.94
N ILE A 20 10.54 8.12 2.77
CA ILE A 20 11.76 7.52 2.20
C ILE A 20 12.95 7.64 3.14
N LEU A 21 13.17 8.82 3.74
CA LEU A 21 14.31 9.05 4.62
C LEU A 21 14.27 8.15 5.86
N HIS A 22 13.12 8.11 6.54
CA HIS A 22 12.98 7.39 7.80
C HIS A 22 12.84 5.88 7.60
N SER A 23 12.15 5.44 6.53
CA SER A 23 12.11 4.03 6.16
C SER A 23 13.48 3.47 5.82
N LYS A 24 14.36 4.23 5.16
CA LYS A 24 15.74 3.78 4.91
C LYS A 24 16.50 3.52 6.21
N LYS A 25 16.46 4.47 7.14
CA LYS A 25 17.12 4.32 8.43
C LYS A 25 16.59 3.11 9.20
N PHE A 26 15.27 2.95 9.23
CA PHE A 26 14.62 1.81 9.86
C PHE A 26 15.05 0.48 9.22
N VAL A 27 15.04 0.39 7.89
CA VAL A 27 15.46 -0.83 7.18
C VAL A 27 16.92 -1.19 7.48
N GLU A 28 17.83 -0.22 7.43
CA GLU A 28 19.26 -0.49 7.65
C GLU A 28 19.60 -0.79 9.11
N TRP A 29 18.73 -0.46 10.07
CA TRP A 29 18.98 -0.65 11.49
C TRP A 29 18.15 -1.76 12.13
N SER A 30 16.84 -1.75 11.91
CA SER A 30 15.84 -2.53 12.65
C SER A 30 15.40 -3.79 11.92
N ALA A 31 15.37 -3.76 10.58
CA ALA A 31 14.81 -4.83 9.75
C ALA A 31 15.74 -6.06 9.66
N PHE A 32 15.79 -6.84 10.74
CA PHE A 32 16.57 -8.05 10.86
C PHE A 32 15.71 -9.32 10.67
N SER A 33 16.24 -10.33 9.98
CA SER A 33 15.53 -11.58 9.72
C SER A 33 15.62 -12.54 10.93
N TYR A 34 14.88 -12.22 11.99
CA TYR A 34 14.85 -12.98 13.25
C TYR A 34 14.47 -14.46 13.06
N GLY A 35 13.45 -14.75 12.24
CA GLY A 35 12.99 -16.11 11.98
C GLY A 35 14.06 -16.94 11.28
N ALA A 36 14.68 -16.38 10.24
CA ALA A 36 15.78 -17.03 9.53
C ALA A 36 17.02 -17.23 10.42
N ALA A 37 17.37 -16.22 11.23
CA ALA A 37 18.49 -16.32 12.15
C ALA A 37 18.29 -17.41 13.21
N ASP A 38 17.08 -17.53 13.75
CA ASP A 38 16.72 -18.61 14.67
C ASP A 38 16.78 -19.98 13.99
N LEU A 39 16.32 -20.09 12.73
CA LEU A 39 16.35 -21.34 11.97
C LEU A 39 17.78 -21.89 11.79
N LEU A 40 18.78 -21.01 11.69
CA LEU A 40 20.20 -21.39 11.62
C LEU A 40 20.71 -21.99 12.93
N ARG A 41 20.08 -21.68 14.07
CA ARG A 41 20.48 -22.15 15.41
C ARG A 41 19.67 -23.38 15.83
N VAL A 42 18.36 -23.35 15.57
CA VAL A 42 17.41 -24.43 15.86
C VAL A 42 16.64 -24.69 14.57
N PRO A 43 16.70 -25.91 13.99
CA PRO A 43 16.14 -26.21 12.67
C PRO A 43 14.62 -26.38 12.68
N GLU A 44 13.91 -25.57 13.47
CA GLU A 44 12.46 -25.56 13.57
C GLU A 44 11.92 -24.15 13.31
N PRO A 45 11.05 -23.95 12.31
CA PRO A 45 10.46 -22.65 12.06
C PRO A 45 9.55 -22.19 13.19
N ASN A 46 9.62 -20.90 13.52
CA ASN A 46 8.84 -20.28 14.60
C ASN A 46 8.08 -19.03 14.13
N ASN A 47 7.28 -18.43 15.02
CA ASN A 47 6.44 -17.28 14.70
C ASN A 47 7.23 -15.99 14.38
N LYS A 48 8.54 -15.92 14.64
CA LYS A 48 9.36 -14.75 14.27
C LYS A 48 9.50 -14.59 12.75
N PHE A 49 9.14 -15.59 11.96
CA PHE A 49 8.97 -15.43 10.51
C PHE A 49 7.85 -14.45 10.13
N THR A 50 6.98 -14.06 11.07
CA THR A 50 6.06 -12.93 10.89
C THR A 50 6.83 -11.62 10.72
N TYR A 51 7.80 -11.34 11.60
CA TYR A 51 8.67 -10.16 11.49
C TYR A 51 9.49 -10.20 10.20
N ASP A 52 10.05 -11.36 9.82
CA ASP A 52 10.80 -11.51 8.57
C ASP A 52 9.95 -11.12 7.35
N HIS A 53 8.68 -11.54 7.33
CA HIS A 53 7.75 -11.22 6.26
C HIS A 53 7.37 -9.73 6.26
N GLU A 54 7.11 -9.13 7.42
CA GLU A 54 6.85 -7.71 7.57
C GLU A 54 8.04 -6.86 7.11
N TYR A 55 9.23 -7.13 7.61
CA TYR A 55 10.45 -6.43 7.22
C TYR A 55 10.82 -6.63 5.76
N PHE A 56 10.60 -7.82 5.20
CA PHE A 56 10.74 -8.04 3.76
C PHE A 56 9.78 -7.15 2.97
N ASN A 57 8.50 -7.16 3.32
CA ASN A 57 7.47 -6.37 2.66
C ASN A 57 7.72 -4.86 2.81
N PHE A 58 8.17 -4.41 3.98
CA PHE A 58 8.54 -3.02 4.25
C PHE A 58 9.77 -2.60 3.44
N THR A 59 10.82 -3.43 3.41
CA THR A 59 12.04 -3.18 2.65
C THR A 59 11.76 -3.09 1.15
N LYS A 60 11.00 -4.06 0.62
CA LYS A 60 10.56 -4.07 -0.78
C LYS A 60 9.72 -2.83 -1.10
N SER A 61 8.77 -2.49 -0.25
CA SER A 61 7.90 -1.32 -0.43
C SER A 61 8.66 -0.01 -0.34
N THR A 62 9.69 0.08 0.51
CA THR A 62 10.58 1.24 0.61
C THR A 62 11.37 1.44 -0.69
N LYS A 63 11.89 0.35 -1.28
CA LYS A 63 12.52 0.39 -2.61
C LYS A 63 11.51 0.85 -3.68
N THR A 64 10.29 0.31 -3.67
CA THR A 64 9.23 0.73 -4.59
C THR A 64 8.87 2.21 -4.41
N LEU A 65 8.81 2.74 -3.17
CA LEU A 65 8.53 4.14 -2.89
C LEU A 65 9.61 5.07 -3.47
N ILE A 66 10.88 4.66 -3.43
CA ILE A 66 11.99 5.38 -4.07
C ILE A 66 11.77 5.46 -5.59
N SER A 67 11.40 4.34 -6.23
CA SER A 67 11.08 4.31 -7.67
C SER A 67 9.87 5.18 -8.00
N ILE A 68 8.80 5.10 -7.21
CA ILE A 68 7.62 5.98 -7.31
C ILE A 68 8.03 7.44 -7.28
N ARG A 69 8.93 7.83 -6.36
CA ARG A 69 9.36 9.23 -6.24
C ARG A 69 10.02 9.74 -7.53
N SER A 70 10.78 8.90 -8.22
CA SER A 70 11.39 9.22 -9.52
C SER A 70 10.32 9.37 -10.62
N LEU A 71 9.39 8.43 -10.73
CA LEU A 71 8.28 8.48 -11.70
C LEU A 71 7.38 9.70 -11.51
N LEU A 72 7.14 10.11 -10.26
CA LEU A 72 6.39 11.33 -9.95
C LEU A 72 7.10 12.61 -10.42
N LYS A 73 8.43 12.62 -10.58
CA LYS A 73 9.15 13.76 -11.18
C LYS A 73 8.96 13.80 -12.70
N MET A 74 8.71 12.65 -13.31
CA MET A 74 8.45 12.50 -14.75
C MET A 74 6.97 12.65 -15.10
N ASN A 75 6.09 12.81 -14.10
CA ASN A 75 4.63 12.81 -14.23
C ASN A 75 4.03 11.49 -14.76
N HIS A 76 4.72 10.36 -14.57
CA HIS A 76 4.23 9.04 -14.93
C HIS A 76 3.26 8.50 -13.86
N ASN A 77 2.09 9.12 -13.74
CA ASN A 77 1.17 8.84 -12.65
C ASN A 77 0.52 7.45 -12.76
N GLU A 78 0.30 6.96 -13.97
CA GLU A 78 -0.27 5.63 -14.25
C GLU A 78 0.69 4.52 -13.77
N ASP A 79 1.97 4.62 -14.12
CA ASP A 79 3.00 3.69 -13.64
C ASP A 79 3.12 3.72 -12.11
N VAL A 80 2.97 4.90 -11.50
CA VAL A 80 2.94 5.03 -10.03
C VAL A 80 1.75 4.27 -9.46
N LEU A 81 0.55 4.36 -10.04
CA LEU A 81 -0.62 3.62 -9.57
C LEU A 81 -0.42 2.09 -9.68
N ILE A 82 0.28 1.60 -10.71
CA ILE A 82 0.66 0.18 -10.82
C ILE A 82 1.56 -0.20 -9.65
N LEU A 83 2.55 0.63 -9.29
CA LEU A 83 3.45 0.36 -8.18
C LEU A 83 2.76 0.49 -6.80
N VAL A 84 1.80 1.40 -6.66
CA VAL A 84 0.96 1.52 -5.44
C VAL A 84 0.23 0.23 -5.15
N ARG A 85 -0.27 -0.49 -6.18
CA ARG A 85 -0.88 -1.80 -6.02
C ARG A 85 0.06 -2.79 -5.33
N SER A 86 1.33 -2.81 -5.72
CA SER A 86 2.30 -3.72 -5.11
C SER A 86 2.54 -3.40 -3.63
N ILE A 87 2.64 -2.11 -3.27
CA ILE A 87 2.76 -1.70 -1.86
C ILE A 87 1.48 -2.05 -1.08
N PHE A 88 0.30 -1.88 -1.69
CA PHE A 88 -0.97 -2.19 -1.04
C PHE A 88 -1.13 -3.69 -0.76
N GLU A 89 -0.74 -4.55 -1.70
CA GLU A 89 -0.72 -6.00 -1.49
C GLU A 89 0.26 -6.40 -0.38
N ASN A 90 1.45 -5.79 -0.32
CA ASN A 90 2.42 -6.01 0.76
C ASN A 90 1.86 -5.56 2.13
N TYR A 91 1.15 -4.42 2.19
CA TYR A 91 0.46 -3.97 3.41
C TYR A 91 -0.60 -4.97 3.87
N LEU A 92 -1.47 -5.42 2.97
CA LEU A 92 -2.54 -6.35 3.32
C LEU A 92 -1.99 -7.68 3.84
N SER A 93 -0.97 -8.23 3.18
CA SER A 93 -0.36 -9.49 3.61
C SER A 93 0.37 -9.37 4.94
N SER A 94 1.06 -8.24 5.19
CA SER A 94 1.68 -7.95 6.48
C SER A 94 0.62 -7.83 7.58
N ARG A 95 -0.42 -7.01 7.39
CA ARG A 95 -1.50 -6.86 8.37
C ARG A 95 -2.18 -8.19 8.67
N TYR A 96 -2.46 -8.98 7.62
CA TYR A 96 -3.07 -10.29 7.79
C TYR A 96 -2.22 -11.21 8.65
N LEU A 97 -0.91 -11.27 8.39
CA LEU A 97 -0.03 -12.15 9.15
C LEU A 97 0.18 -11.66 10.59
N ASN A 98 0.21 -10.34 10.82
CA ASN A 98 0.25 -9.75 12.15
C ASN A 98 -0.94 -10.21 13.02
N GLU A 99 -2.15 -10.21 12.46
CA GLU A 99 -3.36 -10.69 13.16
C GLU A 99 -3.51 -12.23 13.15
N ASN A 100 -2.69 -12.97 12.39
CA ASN A 100 -2.77 -14.42 12.20
C ASN A 100 -1.38 -15.07 12.17
N GLU A 101 -0.57 -14.87 13.21
CA GLU A 101 0.85 -15.27 13.23
C GLU A 101 1.09 -16.73 12.78
N GLY A 102 0.20 -17.66 13.13
CA GLY A 102 0.31 -19.08 12.78
C GLY A 102 0.35 -19.37 11.28
N ASP A 103 -0.11 -18.43 10.43
CA ASP A 103 -0.14 -18.58 8.98
C ASP A 103 1.23 -18.31 8.31
N PHE A 104 2.28 -17.97 9.07
CA PHE A 104 3.63 -17.69 8.55
C PHE A 104 4.18 -18.87 7.73
N LYS A 105 3.81 -20.11 8.07
CA LYS A 105 4.21 -21.30 7.32
C LYS A 105 3.74 -21.22 5.87
N ASN A 106 2.49 -20.79 5.66
CA ASN A 106 1.89 -20.68 4.33
C ASN A 106 2.39 -19.44 3.58
N LEU A 107 2.49 -18.30 4.27
CA LEU A 107 2.84 -17.02 3.62
C LEU A 107 4.34 -16.83 3.39
N THR A 108 5.18 -17.48 4.20
CA THR A 108 6.65 -17.32 4.13
C THR A 108 7.31 -18.61 3.63
N LEU A 109 7.18 -19.72 4.36
CA LEU A 109 7.96 -20.94 4.07
C LEU A 109 7.53 -21.65 2.79
N VAL A 110 6.21 -21.81 2.59
CA VAL A 110 5.67 -22.42 1.36
C VAL A 110 6.06 -21.59 0.13
N ASN A 111 6.00 -20.26 0.22
CA ASN A 111 6.40 -19.37 -0.87
C ASN A 111 7.91 -19.45 -1.16
N LEU A 112 8.74 -19.60 -0.12
CA LEU A 112 10.18 -19.84 -0.28
C LEU A 112 10.44 -21.15 -1.05
N LYS A 113 9.76 -22.23 -0.67
CA LYS A 113 9.87 -23.53 -1.34
C LYS A 113 9.32 -23.53 -2.77
N LEU A 114 8.28 -22.74 -3.05
CA LEU A 114 7.82 -22.51 -4.42
C LEU A 114 8.87 -21.79 -5.26
N PHE A 115 9.54 -20.77 -4.69
CA PHE A 115 10.59 -20.02 -5.37
C PHE A 115 11.77 -20.92 -5.75
N PHE A 116 12.25 -21.75 -4.81
CA PHE A 116 13.32 -22.73 -5.05
C PHE A 116 12.88 -23.98 -5.81
N ARG A 117 11.62 -24.03 -6.28
CA ARG A 117 11.07 -25.14 -7.04
C ARG A 117 11.09 -26.47 -6.26
N GLU A 118 11.09 -26.42 -4.94
CA GLU A 118 10.82 -27.59 -4.10
C GLU A 118 9.33 -27.93 -4.12
N TYR A 119 8.47 -26.92 -4.24
CA TYR A 119 7.03 -27.09 -4.43
C TYR A 119 6.59 -26.63 -5.82
N VAL A 120 5.43 -27.09 -6.26
CA VAL A 120 4.80 -26.76 -7.54
C VAL A 120 3.39 -26.24 -7.31
N TYR A 121 3.03 -25.18 -8.01
CA TYR A 121 1.66 -24.66 -8.01
C TYR A 121 0.86 -25.29 -9.15
N ASP A 122 -0.26 -25.93 -8.81
CA ASP A 122 -1.25 -26.40 -9.75
C ASP A 122 -2.33 -25.33 -9.94
N SER A 123 -2.31 -24.70 -11.12
CA SER A 123 -3.25 -23.63 -11.45
C SER A 123 -4.68 -24.10 -11.70
N LYS A 124 -4.91 -25.38 -12.00
CA LYS A 124 -6.26 -25.90 -12.26
C LYS A 124 -7.04 -26.08 -10.97
N GLU A 125 -6.35 -26.53 -9.92
CA GLU A 125 -6.94 -26.80 -8.62
C GLU A 125 -6.66 -25.70 -7.59
N ASN A 126 -5.83 -24.71 -7.93
CA ASN A 126 -5.38 -23.63 -7.04
C ASN A 126 -4.67 -24.16 -5.78
N VAL A 127 -3.93 -25.26 -5.90
CA VAL A 127 -3.21 -25.92 -4.81
C VAL A 127 -1.70 -25.88 -5.01
N ILE A 128 -0.96 -25.98 -3.91
CA ILE A 128 0.49 -26.13 -3.89
C ILE A 128 0.78 -27.56 -3.47
N ARG A 129 1.59 -28.24 -4.29
CA ARG A 129 1.99 -29.64 -4.09
C ARG A 129 3.49 -29.75 -3.92
N ASP A 130 3.93 -30.78 -3.22
CA ASP A 130 5.34 -31.17 -3.25
C ASP A 130 5.70 -31.85 -4.57
N ARG A 131 6.95 -32.30 -4.71
CA ARG A 131 7.41 -33.03 -5.90
C ARG A 131 6.86 -34.44 -6.01
N ASN A 132 6.30 -35.00 -4.94
CA ASN A 132 5.66 -36.32 -4.94
C ASN A 132 4.17 -36.22 -5.29
N GLY A 133 3.62 -35.02 -5.40
CA GLY A 133 2.22 -34.75 -5.73
C GLY A 133 1.31 -34.59 -4.51
N GLU A 134 1.85 -34.62 -3.29
CA GLU A 134 1.08 -34.41 -2.07
C GLU A 134 0.65 -32.94 -1.93
N LYS A 135 -0.60 -32.70 -1.54
CA LYS A 135 -1.13 -31.35 -1.32
C LYS A 135 -0.52 -30.78 -0.04
N ILE A 136 0.22 -29.69 -0.16
CA ILE A 136 0.81 -28.94 0.96
C ILE A 136 -0.14 -27.86 1.45
N SER A 137 -0.67 -27.04 0.55
CA SER A 137 -1.57 -25.94 0.90
C SER A 137 -2.38 -25.45 -0.31
N GLU A 138 -3.24 -24.45 -0.09
CA GLU A 138 -3.93 -23.72 -1.16
C GLU A 138 -3.28 -22.36 -1.36
N ARG A 139 -3.28 -21.87 -2.60
CA ARG A 139 -2.79 -20.52 -2.87
C ARG A 139 -3.80 -19.48 -2.39
N ILE A 140 -3.36 -18.62 -1.48
CA ILE A 140 -4.19 -17.56 -0.92
C ILE A 140 -4.08 -16.31 -1.81
N ASN A 141 -5.23 -15.79 -2.23
CA ASN A 141 -5.30 -14.56 -3.03
C ASN A 141 -5.22 -13.31 -2.13
N PRO A 142 -4.63 -12.18 -2.61
CA PRO A 142 -4.58 -10.93 -1.86
C PRO A 142 -5.93 -10.44 -1.33
N SER A 143 -7.02 -10.75 -2.03
CA SER A 143 -8.38 -10.42 -1.62
C SER A 143 -8.81 -11.11 -0.33
N LYS A 144 -8.13 -12.17 0.13
CA LYS A 144 -8.38 -12.83 1.40
C LYS A 144 -7.70 -12.13 2.59
N PHE A 145 -6.68 -11.30 2.34
CA PHE A 145 -5.91 -10.60 3.37
C PHE A 145 -6.57 -9.32 3.90
N LYS A 146 -7.71 -8.89 3.32
CA LYS A 146 -8.40 -7.68 3.77
C LYS A 146 -9.01 -7.85 5.16
N LEU A 147 -8.62 -6.99 6.09
CA LEU A 147 -9.09 -6.98 7.47
C LEU A 147 -9.75 -5.65 7.82
N GLY A 148 -10.50 -5.64 8.93
CA GLY A 148 -11.18 -4.47 9.48
C GLY A 148 -11.79 -3.49 8.46
N ASN A 149 -11.42 -2.21 8.53
CA ASN A 149 -11.93 -1.16 7.64
C ASN A 149 -11.39 -1.24 6.21
N ASP A 150 -10.31 -2.00 5.95
CA ASP A 150 -9.80 -2.20 4.59
C ASP A 150 -10.85 -2.85 3.70
N LYS A 151 -11.70 -3.71 4.27
CA LYS A 151 -12.84 -4.35 3.58
C LYS A 151 -13.79 -3.35 2.91
N LYS A 152 -13.92 -2.15 3.48
CA LYS A 152 -14.88 -1.13 3.03
C LYS A 152 -14.46 -0.41 1.75
N TYR A 153 -13.16 -0.28 1.51
CA TYR A 153 -12.63 0.38 0.31
C TYR A 153 -11.88 -0.56 -0.64
N TYR A 154 -11.50 -1.76 -0.20
CA TYR A 154 -10.67 -2.70 -0.95
C TYR A 154 -11.15 -2.91 -2.39
N SER A 155 -12.42 -3.27 -2.62
CA SER A 155 -12.89 -3.64 -3.96
C SER A 155 -12.71 -2.47 -4.93
N VAL A 156 -13.25 -1.29 -4.58
CA VAL A 156 -13.20 -0.13 -5.46
C VAL A 156 -11.76 0.32 -5.69
N PHE A 157 -10.95 0.34 -4.62
CA PHE A 157 -9.56 0.77 -4.73
C PHE A 157 -8.71 -0.20 -5.54
N TYR A 158 -8.82 -1.50 -5.26
CA TYR A 158 -8.08 -2.53 -5.96
C TYR A 158 -8.51 -2.65 -7.43
N ASP A 159 -9.80 -2.48 -7.74
CA ASP A 159 -10.32 -2.46 -9.12
C ASP A 159 -9.77 -1.25 -9.89
N LEU A 160 -9.69 -0.07 -9.24
CA LEU A 160 -9.08 1.13 -9.83
C LEU A 160 -7.59 0.89 -10.16
N LEU A 161 -6.82 0.37 -9.20
CA LEU A 161 -5.40 0.06 -9.40
C LEU A 161 -5.19 -1.07 -10.42
N SER A 162 -6.09 -2.04 -10.49
CA SER A 162 -6.03 -3.12 -11.47
C SER A 162 -6.36 -2.63 -12.89
N SER A 163 -7.24 -1.64 -13.01
CA SER A 163 -7.63 -1.06 -14.30
C SER A 163 -6.47 -0.38 -15.03
N VAL A 164 -5.48 0.15 -14.28
CA VAL A 164 -4.26 0.72 -14.87
C VAL A 164 -3.16 -0.32 -15.12
N GLY A 165 -3.15 -1.43 -14.39
CA GLY A 165 -2.14 -2.50 -14.57
C GLY A 165 -2.47 -3.54 -15.63
N HIS A 166 -3.74 -3.64 -16.05
CA HIS A 166 -4.19 -4.58 -17.08
C HIS A 166 -4.53 -3.85 -18.38
N SER A 167 -4.52 -4.59 -19.50
CA SER A 167 -4.99 -4.06 -20.78
C SER A 167 -6.49 -3.76 -20.70
N ASN A 168 -6.82 -2.50 -20.43
CA ASN A 168 -8.19 -2.02 -20.24
C ASN A 168 -8.42 -0.77 -21.10
N PHE A 169 -9.18 -0.93 -22.19
CA PHE A 169 -9.48 0.19 -23.08
C PHE A 169 -10.32 1.30 -22.41
N GLY A 170 -10.98 1.00 -21.29
CA GLY A 170 -11.75 1.98 -20.52
C GLY A 170 -10.91 3.14 -19.97
N ILE A 171 -9.59 2.99 -19.86
CA ILE A 171 -8.67 4.06 -19.47
C ILE A 171 -7.91 4.68 -20.66
N SER A 172 -8.30 4.39 -21.90
CA SER A 172 -7.66 4.94 -23.11
C SER A 172 -7.54 6.46 -23.08
N ASN A 173 -8.53 7.16 -22.49
CA ASN A 173 -8.50 8.61 -22.33
C ASN A 173 -7.30 9.11 -21.49
N PHE A 174 -6.62 8.25 -20.72
CA PHE A 174 -5.41 8.66 -19.99
C PHE A 174 -4.21 8.83 -20.93
N PHE A 175 -4.30 8.26 -22.14
CA PHE A 175 -3.23 8.25 -23.14
C PHE A 175 -3.62 8.99 -24.43
N VAL A 176 -4.77 9.66 -24.46
CA VAL A 176 -5.27 10.36 -25.65
C VAL A 176 -5.33 11.86 -25.38
N ASP A 177 -4.80 12.67 -26.30
CA ASP A 177 -4.83 14.13 -26.25
C ASP A 177 -6.14 14.72 -26.82
N GLU A 178 -6.22 16.05 -26.88
CA GLU A 178 -7.41 16.77 -27.38
C GLU A 178 -7.69 16.52 -28.87
N SER A 179 -6.67 16.11 -29.64
CA SER A 179 -6.79 15.77 -31.06
C SER A 179 -7.20 14.31 -31.31
N LEU A 180 -7.47 13.55 -30.24
CA LEU A 180 -7.66 12.11 -30.24
C LEU A 180 -6.41 11.29 -30.61
N GLY A 181 -5.24 11.92 -30.62
CA GLY A 181 -3.95 11.26 -30.82
C GLY A 181 -3.43 10.60 -29.54
N PHE A 182 -2.74 9.46 -29.66
CA PHE A 182 -2.06 8.86 -28.51
C PHE A 182 -0.85 9.69 -28.09
N THR A 183 -0.69 9.91 -26.79
CA THR A 183 0.38 10.69 -26.20
C THR A 183 0.90 10.06 -24.92
N ILE A 184 2.20 10.22 -24.67
CA ILE A 184 2.88 9.83 -23.44
C ILE A 184 3.03 11.01 -22.45
N ASN A 185 2.60 12.21 -22.84
CA ASN A 185 2.85 13.44 -22.08
C ASN A 185 1.67 13.85 -21.17
N LYS A 186 0.57 13.09 -21.19
CA LYS A 186 -0.62 13.43 -20.41
C LYS A 186 -0.37 13.19 -18.93
N ASN A 187 -0.66 14.20 -18.10
CA ASN A 187 -0.46 14.15 -16.65
C ASN A 187 -1.80 14.00 -15.93
N ASN A 188 -2.28 12.77 -15.78
CA ASN A 188 -3.59 12.52 -15.17
C ASN A 188 -3.51 12.46 -13.64
N TYR A 189 -4.43 13.14 -12.97
CA TYR A 189 -4.67 13.02 -11.52
C TYR A 189 -3.42 13.15 -10.60
N PRO A 190 -2.56 14.18 -10.77
CA PRO A 190 -1.30 14.28 -10.03
C PRO A 190 -1.45 14.31 -8.50
N VAL A 191 -2.54 14.89 -7.98
CA VAL A 191 -2.84 14.93 -6.54
C VAL A 191 -3.30 13.56 -6.04
N VAL A 192 -4.28 12.94 -6.70
CA VAL A 192 -4.88 11.67 -6.27
C VAL A 192 -3.86 10.53 -6.29
N THR A 193 -3.01 10.46 -7.31
CA THR A 193 -1.95 9.47 -7.39
C THR A 193 -0.98 9.58 -6.20
N ARG A 194 -0.53 10.79 -5.87
CA ARG A 194 0.33 11.02 -4.71
C ARG A 194 -0.38 10.75 -3.39
N PHE A 195 -1.66 11.09 -3.29
CA PHE A 195 -2.48 10.74 -2.14
C PHE A 195 -2.51 9.22 -1.93
N PHE A 196 -2.75 8.42 -2.98
CA PHE A 196 -2.76 6.95 -2.83
C PHE A 196 -1.40 6.39 -2.42
N VAL A 197 -0.30 6.95 -2.94
CA VAL A 197 1.06 6.59 -2.48
C VAL A 197 1.18 6.83 -0.98
N VAL A 198 0.85 8.03 -0.51
CA VAL A 198 0.95 8.40 0.90
C VAL A 198 0.00 7.56 1.76
N PHE A 199 -1.23 7.33 1.31
CA PHE A 199 -2.24 6.54 2.02
C PHE A 199 -1.79 5.11 2.28
N VAL A 200 -1.40 4.41 1.21
CA VAL A 200 -0.97 3.02 1.33
C VAL A 200 0.32 2.91 2.13
N PHE A 201 1.30 3.79 1.87
CA PHE A 201 2.58 3.71 2.55
C PHE A 201 2.49 4.12 4.02
N THR A 202 1.62 5.07 4.38
CA THR A 202 1.37 5.43 5.79
C THR A 202 0.83 4.24 6.56
N LYS A 203 -0.14 3.49 6.00
CA LYS A 203 -0.69 2.30 6.65
C LYS A 203 0.36 1.20 6.85
N LEU A 204 1.19 0.95 5.84
CA LEU A 204 2.30 0.00 5.96
C LEU A 204 3.33 0.45 7.00
N PHE A 205 3.69 1.73 6.98
CA PHE A 205 4.66 2.32 7.90
C PHE A 205 4.16 2.29 9.33
N GLU A 206 2.91 2.67 9.58
CA GLU A 206 2.30 2.64 10.90
C GLU A 206 2.28 1.22 11.46
N LEU A 207 1.84 0.25 10.65
CA LEU A 207 1.73 -1.15 11.04
C LEU A 207 3.07 -1.76 11.49
N ILE A 208 4.18 -1.40 10.82
CA ILE A 208 5.47 -2.07 11.01
C ILE A 208 6.43 -1.25 11.85
N VAL A 209 6.46 0.07 11.66
CA VAL A 209 7.47 0.93 12.29
C VAL A 209 6.99 1.45 13.65
N THR A 210 5.71 1.75 13.80
CA THR A 210 5.19 2.37 15.04
C THR A 210 4.61 1.34 16.01
N VAL A 211 5.24 0.18 16.14
CA VAL A 211 4.86 -0.87 17.10
C VAL A 211 5.61 -0.65 18.42
N GLU A 212 4.94 -0.88 19.55
CA GLU A 212 5.57 -0.74 20.87
C GLU A 212 6.60 -1.85 21.07
N GLY A 213 7.84 -1.47 21.43
CA GLY A 213 8.96 -2.40 21.58
C GLY A 213 9.82 -2.61 20.34
N GLU A 214 9.56 -1.87 19.25
CA GLU A 214 10.40 -1.90 18.06
C GLU A 214 11.78 -1.24 18.31
N ASP A 215 12.85 -1.84 17.76
CA ASP A 215 14.21 -1.37 18.00
C ASP A 215 14.59 -0.21 17.07
N PHE A 216 14.63 1.01 17.60
CA PHE A 216 15.09 2.17 16.85
C PHE A 216 16.58 2.45 17.03
N TYR A 217 17.16 3.17 16.07
CA TYR A 217 18.53 3.68 16.18
C TYR A 217 18.74 4.54 17.43
N ASN A 218 17.73 5.32 17.80
CA ASN A 218 17.64 6.05 19.07
C ASN A 218 16.20 6.56 19.28
N ASP A 219 15.90 6.98 20.51
CA ASP A 219 14.59 7.53 20.93
C ASP A 219 14.15 8.74 20.09
N ARG A 220 15.10 9.50 19.52
CA ARG A 220 14.76 10.64 18.67
C ARG A 220 14.18 10.15 17.34
N GLU A 221 14.77 9.14 16.74
CA GLU A 221 14.30 8.57 15.48
C GLU A 221 12.91 7.93 15.66
N GLU A 222 12.70 7.19 16.76
CA GLU A 222 11.39 6.67 17.14
C GLU A 222 10.35 7.79 17.16
N LYS A 223 10.60 8.85 17.94
CA LYS A 223 9.67 10.00 18.02
C LYS A 223 9.40 10.59 16.65
N VAL A 224 10.40 10.74 15.78
CA VAL A 224 10.19 11.29 14.44
C VAL A 224 9.30 10.39 13.58
N CYS A 225 9.45 9.07 13.67
CA CYS A 225 8.61 8.12 12.96
C CYS A 225 7.15 8.18 13.42
N TYR A 226 6.90 8.26 14.73
CA TYR A 226 5.55 8.43 15.28
C TYR A 226 4.92 9.75 14.85
N HIS A 227 5.66 10.87 14.94
CA HIS A 227 5.16 12.18 14.48
C HIS A 227 4.90 12.21 12.97
N LEU A 228 5.72 11.53 12.17
CA LEU A 228 5.49 11.43 10.72
C LEU A 228 4.17 10.74 10.38
N VAL A 229 3.79 9.69 11.12
CA VAL A 229 2.48 9.06 10.97
C VAL A 229 1.37 10.04 11.34
N ILE A 230 1.48 10.75 12.47
CA ILE A 230 0.49 11.76 12.91
C ILE A 230 0.30 12.86 11.85
N ASP A 231 1.40 13.44 11.37
CA ASP A 231 1.40 14.48 10.33
C ASP A 231 0.71 13.96 9.05
N SER A 232 1.07 12.74 8.64
CA SER A 232 0.52 12.12 7.43
C SER A 232 -0.98 11.84 7.56
N LEU A 233 -1.43 11.27 8.68
CA LEU A 233 -2.84 10.96 8.92
C LEU A 233 -3.69 12.23 8.97
N THR A 234 -3.21 13.27 9.67
CA THR A 234 -3.90 14.57 9.77
C THR A 234 -4.04 15.23 8.41
N TYR A 235 -2.95 15.27 7.64
CA TYR A 235 -2.98 15.86 6.30
C TYR A 235 -3.92 15.10 5.36
N GLN A 236 -3.90 13.76 5.41
CA GLN A 236 -4.78 12.93 4.58
C GLN A 236 -6.25 13.07 4.94
N ASP A 237 -6.61 13.13 6.23
CA ASP A 237 -8.02 13.29 6.64
C ASP A 237 -8.61 14.58 6.05
N ASN A 238 -7.86 15.68 6.12
CA ASN A 238 -8.23 16.97 5.54
C ASN A 238 -8.27 16.94 4.00
N LEU A 239 -7.25 16.37 3.37
CA LEU A 239 -7.19 16.31 1.91
C LEU A 239 -8.33 15.47 1.32
N ILE A 240 -8.74 14.39 1.98
CA ILE A 240 -9.88 13.58 1.53
C ILE A 240 -11.17 14.42 1.45
N ILE A 241 -11.42 15.32 2.41
CA ILE A 241 -12.59 16.22 2.37
C ILE A 241 -12.53 17.07 1.09
N GLN A 242 -11.38 17.70 0.84
CA GLN A 242 -11.18 18.55 -0.33
C GLN A 242 -11.33 17.78 -1.66
N LEU A 243 -10.83 16.54 -1.72
CA LEU A 243 -10.99 15.67 -2.90
C LEU A 243 -12.46 15.29 -3.13
N ILE A 244 -13.20 14.94 -2.07
CA ILE A 244 -14.63 14.63 -2.16
C ILE A 244 -15.41 15.84 -2.66
N ASP A 245 -15.12 17.04 -2.14
CA ASP A 245 -15.80 18.27 -2.55
C ASP A 245 -15.50 18.65 -4.00
N ALA A 246 -14.26 18.48 -4.45
CA ALA A 246 -13.88 18.68 -5.85
C ALA A 246 -14.63 17.73 -6.80
N ILE A 247 -14.66 16.42 -6.48
CA ILE A 247 -15.37 15.42 -7.29
C ILE A 247 -16.89 15.65 -7.28
N SER A 248 -17.44 16.07 -6.15
CA SER A 248 -18.88 16.36 -6.02
C SER A 248 -19.29 17.56 -6.87
N ARG A 249 -18.47 18.63 -6.89
CA ARG A 249 -18.68 19.79 -7.76
C ARG A 249 -18.62 19.42 -9.24
N ASP A 250 -17.62 18.64 -9.65
CA ASP A 250 -17.52 18.15 -11.03
C ASP A 250 -18.75 17.31 -11.42
N THR A 251 -19.20 16.42 -10.54
CA THR A 251 -20.38 15.57 -10.77
C THR A 251 -21.67 16.39 -10.96
N ALA A 252 -21.81 17.50 -10.23
CA ALA A 252 -22.97 18.39 -10.34
C ALA A 252 -23.02 19.10 -11.70
N ILE A 253 -21.85 19.39 -12.29
CA ILE A 253 -21.72 20.04 -13.60
C ILE A 253 -21.86 19.01 -14.74
N ASN A 254 -21.31 17.80 -14.57
CA ASN A 254 -21.20 16.77 -15.60
C ASN A 254 -22.07 15.53 -15.31
N ILE A 255 -23.39 15.73 -15.20
CA ILE A 255 -24.36 14.75 -14.63
C ILE A 255 -24.40 13.38 -15.34
N ASN A 256 -24.12 13.30 -16.65
CA ASN A 256 -24.47 12.11 -17.44
C ASN A 256 -23.31 11.17 -17.80
N LYS A 257 -22.03 11.57 -17.68
CA LYS A 257 -20.90 10.76 -18.20
C LYS A 257 -20.12 9.98 -17.13
N SER A 258 -20.15 10.44 -15.88
CA SER A 258 -19.27 9.91 -14.81
C SER A 258 -19.96 9.75 -13.45
N LYS A 259 -21.28 10.00 -13.35
CA LYS A 259 -22.02 9.99 -12.07
C LYS A 259 -21.85 8.71 -11.24
N HIS A 260 -21.97 7.54 -11.87
CA HIS A 260 -21.83 6.27 -11.15
C HIS A 260 -20.39 6.00 -10.69
N PHE A 261 -19.41 6.38 -11.52
CA PHE A 261 -18.00 6.25 -11.19
C PHE A 261 -17.64 7.20 -10.03
N ASN A 262 -17.97 8.49 -10.17
CA ASN A 262 -17.72 9.51 -9.16
C ASN A 262 -18.37 9.15 -7.81
N LYS A 263 -19.61 8.63 -7.83
CA LYS A 263 -20.27 8.14 -6.60
C LYS A 263 -19.44 7.05 -5.89
N LYS A 264 -18.98 6.04 -6.63
CA LYS A 264 -18.14 4.95 -6.05
C LYS A 264 -16.81 5.48 -5.53
N ILE A 265 -16.19 6.42 -6.23
CA ILE A 265 -14.93 7.04 -5.79
C ILE A 265 -15.14 7.86 -4.50
N ILE A 266 -16.22 8.62 -4.40
CA ILE A 266 -16.58 9.35 -3.17
C ILE A 266 -16.80 8.37 -2.00
N GLU A 267 -17.54 7.29 -2.21
CA GLU A 267 -17.76 6.25 -1.20
C GLU A 267 -16.43 5.61 -0.75
N MET A 268 -15.54 5.32 -1.70
CA MET A 268 -14.19 4.82 -1.42
C MET A 268 -13.39 5.81 -0.56
N PHE A 269 -13.37 7.09 -0.91
CA PHE A 269 -12.67 8.12 -0.12
C PHE A 269 -13.25 8.25 1.30
N LYS A 270 -14.57 8.21 1.46
CA LYS A 270 -15.20 8.19 2.79
C LYS A 270 -14.77 6.96 3.61
N ALA A 271 -14.74 5.78 2.99
CA ALA A 271 -14.28 4.56 3.63
C ALA A 271 -12.77 4.60 3.97
N MET A 272 -11.94 5.17 3.10
CA MET A 272 -10.51 5.43 3.38
C MET A 272 -10.33 6.40 4.55
N ARG A 273 -11.12 7.48 4.59
CA ARG A 273 -11.09 8.43 5.71
C ARG A 273 -11.44 7.75 7.04
N GLN A 274 -12.45 6.90 7.04
CA GLN A 274 -12.80 6.12 8.22
C GLN A 274 -11.66 5.15 8.61
N SER A 275 -10.98 4.54 7.64
CA SER A 275 -9.88 3.60 7.92
C SER A 275 -8.62 4.28 8.46
N LEU A 276 -8.45 5.60 8.28
CA LEU A 276 -7.37 6.35 8.93
C LEU A 276 -7.42 6.27 10.45
N ARG A 277 -8.62 6.13 11.04
CA ARG A 277 -8.88 6.04 12.49
C ARG A 277 -8.72 4.64 13.07
N GLU A 278 -8.51 3.64 12.22
CA GLU A 278 -8.33 2.25 12.66
C GLU A 278 -6.98 2.05 13.34
N GLU A 279 -6.93 1.29 14.42
CA GLU A 279 -5.68 0.91 15.09
C GLU A 279 -4.90 -0.07 14.20
N LEU A 280 -3.65 0.27 13.88
CA LEU A 280 -2.73 -0.57 13.10
C LEU A 280 -1.38 -0.72 13.80
N GLY A 281 -0.86 0.38 14.35
CA GLY A 281 0.29 0.37 15.27
C GLY A 281 -0.07 1.06 16.58
N SER A 282 0.94 1.51 17.32
CA SER A 282 0.80 2.10 18.65
C SER A 282 0.49 3.61 18.64
N VAL A 283 0.32 4.24 17.46
CA VAL A 283 -0.04 5.66 17.35
C VAL A 283 -1.48 5.87 17.82
N LYS A 284 -1.68 6.68 18.87
CA LYS A 284 -3.02 7.02 19.38
C LYS A 284 -3.68 8.10 18.52
N LYS A 285 -4.86 7.81 17.98
CA LYS A 285 -5.50 8.60 16.89
C LYS A 285 -6.57 9.59 17.32
N ASN A 286 -6.65 9.90 18.61
CA ASN A 286 -7.65 10.82 19.18
C ASN A 286 -7.59 12.23 18.56
N PHE A 287 -6.49 12.61 17.91
CA PHE A 287 -6.33 13.87 17.20
C PHE A 287 -7.17 13.95 15.90
N LEU A 288 -7.71 12.83 15.40
CA LEU A 288 -8.60 12.78 14.23
C LEU A 288 -10.10 12.91 14.58
N ASP A 289 -10.42 12.93 15.86
CA ASP A 289 -11.79 13.07 16.38
C ASP A 289 -12.10 14.51 16.83
N GLN A 290 -11.17 15.43 16.61
CA GLN A 290 -11.30 16.88 16.83
C GLN A 290 -11.79 17.56 15.54
#